data_AF-A0A0D2XHN3-F1
#
_entry.id   AF-A0A0D2XHN3-F1
#
_cell.length_a   1.000
_cell.length_b   1.000
_cell.length_c   1.000
_cell.angle_alpha   90.00
_cell.angle_beta   90.00
_cell.angle_gamma   90.00
#
_symmetry.space_group_name_H-M   'P 1'
#
loop_
_entity.id
_entity.type
_entity.pdbx_description
1 polymer ?
#
loop_
_entity_poly.entity_id
_entity_poly.type
_entity_poly.pdbx_seq_one_letter_code
_entity_poly.pdbx_strand_id
1 'polypeptide(L)'
;MDGDWAEVTRIPFPPPGVHAMPTPVATMTFDNSQELLWTGNEYGRVTSFYGTELQRYTSFKAHASSDGPIRQILVNEKGIVSLGAKDVHMAIRRGLPIWHIR
;
A
#
# COMPACT_ATOMS: atom_id res chain seq x y z
N MET A 1 -17.89 -9.91 -21.67
CA MET A 1 -16.61 -10.29 -21.02
C MET A 1 -15.69 -10.63 -22.15
N ASP A 2 -14.68 -9.80 -22.38
CA ASP A 2 -13.81 -9.94 -23.54
C ASP A 2 -12.93 -11.19 -23.41
N GLY A 3 -12.65 -11.85 -24.53
CA GLY A 3 -12.01 -13.17 -24.57
C GLY A 3 -10.49 -13.15 -24.36
N ASP A 4 -9.92 -12.00 -24.00
CA ASP A 4 -8.49 -11.71 -23.90
C ASP A 4 -7.99 -11.58 -22.44
N TRP A 5 -8.83 -11.91 -21.46
CA TRP A 5 -8.45 -11.88 -20.05
C TRP A 5 -7.36 -12.91 -19.73
N ALA A 6 -6.24 -12.43 -19.18
CA ALA A 6 -5.12 -13.25 -18.73
C ALA A 6 -4.46 -12.65 -17.49
N GLU A 7 -3.71 -13.47 -16.74
CA GLU A 7 -2.82 -12.97 -15.68
C GLU A 7 -1.70 -12.15 -16.31
N VAL A 8 -1.63 -10.86 -16.00
CA VAL A 8 -0.60 -9.95 -16.53
C VAL A 8 0.68 -10.03 -15.72
N THR A 9 0.59 -10.08 -14.38
CA THR A 9 1.76 -10.13 -13.50
C THR A 9 1.37 -10.69 -12.13
N ARG A 10 2.32 -11.42 -11.52
CA ARG A 10 2.26 -11.89 -10.14
C ARG A 10 3.62 -11.70 -9.48
N ILE A 11 3.66 -11.06 -8.31
CA ILE A 11 4.87 -10.89 -7.50
C ILE A 11 4.68 -11.48 -6.10
N PRO A 12 5.71 -12.09 -5.50
CA PRO A 12 5.72 -12.35 -4.07
C PRO A 12 5.93 -11.05 -3.31
N PHE A 13 5.05 -10.74 -2.37
CA PHE A 13 5.20 -9.58 -1.49
C PHE A 13 4.83 -9.95 -0.05
N PRO A 14 5.78 -9.90 0.91
CA PRO A 14 7.17 -9.48 0.75
C PRO A 14 7.99 -10.49 -0.08
N PRO A 15 9.12 -10.08 -0.70
CA PRO A 15 10.01 -11.01 -1.40
C PRO A 15 10.53 -12.10 -0.43
N PRO A 16 10.77 -13.33 -0.91
CA PRO A 16 11.37 -14.38 -0.08
C PRO A 16 12.70 -13.92 0.50
N GLY A 17 12.88 -14.06 1.81
CA GLY A 17 14.12 -13.77 2.50
C GLY A 17 14.28 -14.70 3.69
N VAL A 18 15.52 -15.07 4.01
CA VAL A 18 15.85 -16.04 5.08
C VAL A 18 15.28 -15.64 6.45
N HIS A 19 15.06 -14.33 6.65
CA HIS A 19 14.46 -13.75 7.86
C HIS A 19 13.27 -12.83 7.56
N ALA A 20 12.66 -12.97 6.38
CA ALA A 20 11.50 -12.17 6.02
C ALA A 20 10.28 -12.67 6.82
N MET A 21 9.81 -11.84 7.74
CA MET A 21 8.51 -12.06 8.37
C MET A 21 7.42 -11.99 7.28
N PRO A 22 6.45 -12.91 7.24
CA PRO A 22 5.30 -12.77 6.37
C PRO A 22 4.61 -11.44 6.66
N THR A 23 4.56 -10.54 5.68
CA THR A 23 3.79 -9.30 5.78
C THR A 23 2.63 -9.36 4.78
N PRO A 24 1.59 -10.15 5.06
CA PRO A 24 0.47 -10.28 4.16
C PRO A 24 -0.17 -8.91 3.91
N VAL A 25 -0.68 -8.74 2.69
CA VAL A 25 -1.45 -7.57 2.31
C VAL A 25 -2.80 -7.65 3.03
N ALA A 26 -3.07 -6.66 3.88
CA ALA A 26 -4.32 -6.52 4.62
C ALA A 26 -5.38 -5.74 3.82
N THR A 27 -4.94 -4.82 2.96
CA THR A 27 -5.81 -4.01 2.10
C THR A 27 -5.07 -3.54 0.85
N MET A 28 -5.80 -3.26 -0.22
CA MET A 28 -5.26 -2.67 -1.44
C MET A 28 -6.26 -1.75 -2.14
N THR A 29 -5.75 -0.77 -2.89
CA THR A 29 -6.57 0.09 -3.75
C THR A 29 -5.76 0.59 -4.94
N PHE A 30 -6.38 0.71 -6.10
CA PHE A 30 -5.80 1.45 -7.22
C PHE A 30 -5.84 2.95 -6.94
N ASP A 31 -4.81 3.67 -7.39
CA ASP A 31 -4.80 5.12 -7.45
C ASP A 31 -5.61 5.59 -8.66
N ASN A 32 -6.29 6.73 -8.53
CA ASN A 32 -7.15 7.30 -9.56
C ASN A 32 -6.47 8.35 -10.43
N SER A 33 -5.18 8.64 -10.19
CA SER A 33 -4.44 9.71 -10.87
C SER A 33 -3.06 9.31 -11.38
N GLN A 34 -2.47 8.26 -10.80
CA GLN A 34 -1.18 7.71 -11.22
C GLN A 34 -1.35 6.20 -11.40
N GLU A 35 -0.53 5.59 -12.23
CA GLU A 35 -0.50 4.13 -12.46
C GLU A 35 0.06 3.38 -11.24
N LEU A 36 -0.60 3.51 -10.08
CA LEU A 36 -0.16 2.97 -8.80
C LEU A 36 -1.21 2.02 -8.21
N LEU A 37 -0.77 0.85 -7.77
CA LEU A 37 -1.49 -0.01 -6.84
C LEU A 37 -0.93 0.22 -5.43
N TRP A 38 -1.77 0.67 -4.51
CA TRP A 38 -1.44 0.82 -3.10
C TRP A 38 -1.79 -0.44 -2.32
N THR A 39 -0.92 -0.83 -1.40
CA THR A 39 -1.11 -1.96 -0.48
C THR A 39 -0.82 -1.52 0.94
N GLY A 40 -1.60 -2.01 1.89
CA GLY A 40 -1.35 -1.90 3.32
C GLY A 40 -1.14 -3.29 3.92
N ASN A 41 -0.25 -3.43 4.90
CA ASN A 41 0.03 -4.71 5.56
C ASN A 41 -0.40 -4.74 7.03
N GLU A 42 -0.22 -5.90 7.67
CA GLU A 42 -0.53 -6.18 9.08
C GLU A 42 0.29 -5.38 10.12
N TYR A 43 1.29 -4.62 9.67
CA TYR A 43 2.28 -3.95 10.53
C TYR A 43 2.34 -2.43 10.30
N GLY A 44 1.26 -1.84 9.80
CA GLY A 44 1.12 -0.40 9.60
C GLY A 44 1.98 0.17 8.45
N ARG A 45 2.40 -0.67 7.50
CA ARG A 45 3.19 -0.25 6.35
C ARG A 45 2.33 -0.12 5.11
N VAL A 46 2.51 0.99 4.39
CA VAL A 46 1.90 1.24 3.08
C VAL A 46 2.99 1.13 2.02
N THR A 47 2.70 0.45 0.92
CA THR A 47 3.60 0.29 -0.23
C THR A 47 2.84 0.47 -1.53
N SER A 48 3.42 1.22 -2.48
CA SER A 48 2.88 1.38 -3.83
C SER A 48 3.69 0.60 -4.87
N PHE A 49 3.01 0.17 -5.92
CA PHE A 49 3.57 -0.51 -7.08
C PHE A 49 3.14 0.20 -8.35
N TYR A 50 4.08 0.47 -9.25
CA TYR A 50 3.87 1.17 -10.50
C TYR A 50 3.64 0.23 -11.67
N GLY A 51 2.61 0.54 -12.46
CA GLY A 51 2.28 -0.12 -13.72
C GLY A 51 1.86 -1.59 -13.59
N THR A 52 1.67 -2.22 -14.74
CA THR A 52 1.24 -3.61 -14.87
C THR A 52 2.26 -4.61 -14.34
N GLU A 53 3.55 -4.27 -14.39
CA GLU A 53 4.66 -5.09 -13.86
C GLU A 53 4.78 -5.04 -12.32
N LEU A 54 3.93 -4.27 -11.64
CA LEU A 54 3.95 -4.09 -10.18
C LEU A 54 5.34 -3.70 -9.64
N GLN A 55 6.02 -2.75 -10.30
CA GLN A 55 7.33 -2.30 -9.86
C GLN A 55 7.22 -1.47 -8.57
N ARG A 56 7.87 -1.88 -7.48
CA ARG A 56 7.78 -1.15 -6.21
C ARG A 56 8.21 0.31 -6.36
N TYR A 57 7.31 1.24 -6.03
CA TYR A 57 7.51 2.68 -6.16
C TYR A 57 7.89 3.35 -4.82
N THR A 58 6.98 3.36 -3.84
CA THR A 58 7.24 3.91 -2.49
C THR A 58 6.82 2.95 -1.39
N SER A 59 7.42 3.08 -0.20
CA SER A 59 7.10 2.22 0.94
C SER A 59 7.44 2.91 2.26
N PHE A 60 6.42 3.16 3.09
CA PHE A 60 6.55 3.93 4.34
C PHE A 60 5.68 3.35 5.45
N LYS A 61 6.00 3.68 6.71
CA LYS A 61 5.17 3.35 7.87
C LYS A 61 4.14 4.46 8.06
N ALA A 62 2.87 4.12 8.03
CA ALA A 62 1.79 5.05 8.38
C ALA A 62 1.62 5.14 9.90
N HIS A 63 1.84 4.01 10.59
CA HIS A 63 1.77 3.90 12.04
C HIS A 63 2.71 2.83 12.60
N ALA A 64 2.78 2.72 13.92
CA ALA A 64 3.65 1.76 14.59
C ALA A 64 3.16 0.32 14.36
N SER A 65 4.07 -0.64 14.18
CA SER A 65 3.67 -2.03 13.91
C SER A 65 2.85 -2.67 15.04
N SER A 66 2.97 -2.17 16.27
CA SER A 66 2.13 -2.56 17.41
C SER A 66 0.67 -2.11 17.32
N ASP A 67 0.36 -1.15 16.45
CA ASP A 67 -1.01 -0.67 16.22
C ASP A 67 -1.75 -1.47 15.11
N GLY A 68 -1.11 -2.50 14.57
CA GLY A 68 -1.74 -3.53 13.73
C GLY A 68 -1.89 -3.14 12.25
N PRO A 69 -2.90 -3.69 11.55
CA PRO A 69 -3.02 -3.54 10.10
C PRO A 69 -3.38 -2.13 9.64
N ILE A 70 -3.02 -1.82 8.40
CA ILE A 70 -3.71 -0.79 7.62
C ILE A 70 -5.09 -1.35 7.25
N ARG A 71 -6.16 -0.69 7.70
CA ARG A 71 -7.55 -1.14 7.51
C ARG A 71 -8.13 -0.73 6.17
N GLN A 72 -7.76 0.46 5.68
CA GLN A 72 -8.25 1.00 4.42
C GLN A 72 -7.28 2.06 3.89
N ILE A 73 -7.26 2.24 2.57
CA ILE A 73 -6.57 3.34 1.89
C ILE A 73 -7.59 4.07 1.02
N LEU A 74 -7.64 5.39 1.16
CA LEU A 74 -8.40 6.28 0.28
C LEU A 74 -7.43 7.18 -0.48
N VAL A 75 -7.80 7.52 -1.72
CA VAL A 75 -6.96 8.29 -2.63
C VAL A 75 -7.64 9.62 -2.92
N ASN A 76 -6.87 10.71 -2.92
CA ASN A 76 -7.33 12.03 -3.36
C ASN A 76 -6.24 12.73 -4.18
N GLU A 77 -6.51 13.95 -4.62
CA GLU A 77 -5.58 14.72 -5.46
C GLU A 77 -4.22 14.95 -4.77
N LYS A 78 -4.21 15.17 -3.45
CA LYS A 78 -2.99 15.50 -2.68
C LYS A 78 -2.16 14.28 -2.31
N GLY A 79 -2.74 13.08 -2.30
CA GLY A 79 -2.04 11.85 -1.95
C GLY A 79 -2.99 10.76 -1.50
N ILE A 80 -2.55 10.01 -0.49
CA ILE A 80 -3.34 8.92 0.08
C ILE A 80 -3.56 9.11 1.57
N VAL A 81 -4.72 8.65 2.03
CA VAL A 81 -5.12 8.57 3.44
C VAL A 81 -5.19 7.10 3.82
N SER A 82 -4.39 6.67 4.78
CA SER A 82 -4.40 5.32 5.34
C SER A 82 -5.03 5.33 6.72
N LEU A 83 -5.99 4.42 6.92
CA LEU A 83 -6.71 4.22 8.18
C LEU A 83 -6.03 3.12 8.99
N GLY A 84 -5.54 3.44 10.18
CA GLY A 84 -5.06 2.48 11.18
C GLY A 84 -6.16 2.11 12.17
N ALA A 85 -5.80 1.32 13.19
CA ALA A 85 -6.73 0.98 14.27
C ALA A 85 -6.98 2.13 15.25
N LYS A 86 -5.99 3.02 15.39
CA LYS A 86 -5.97 4.11 16.37
C LYS A 86 -5.55 5.44 15.77
N ASP A 87 -5.38 5.51 14.45
CA ASP A 87 -4.89 6.70 13.77
C ASP A 87 -5.37 6.79 12.33
N VAL A 88 -5.19 7.98 11.77
CA VAL A 88 -5.35 8.28 10.36
C VAL A 88 -4.09 9.02 9.91
N HIS A 89 -3.46 8.52 8.85
CA HIS A 89 -2.24 9.08 8.30
C HIS A 89 -2.44 9.50 6.85
N MET A 90 -1.93 10.66 6.47
CA MET A 90 -1.93 11.11 5.09
C MET A 90 -0.51 11.37 4.61
N ALA A 91 -0.17 10.89 3.42
CA ALA A 91 1.11 11.11 2.77
C ALA A 91 0.91 11.46 1.28
N ILE A 92 1.85 12.21 0.71
CA ILE A 92 1.94 12.36 -0.75
C ILE A 92 2.34 11.01 -1.37
N ARG A 93 2.06 10.82 -2.66
CA ARG A 93 2.39 9.57 -3.39
C ARG A 93 3.88 9.20 -3.37
N ARG A 94 4.75 10.22 -3.22
CA ARG A 94 6.20 10.08 -3.04
C ARG A 94 6.63 9.66 -1.61
N GLY A 95 5.69 9.47 -0.70
CA GLY A 95 5.91 8.91 0.63
C GLY A 95 6.18 9.92 1.75
N LEU A 96 6.24 11.23 1.46
CA LEU A 96 6.36 12.24 2.53
C LEU A 96 5.03 12.41 3.27
N PRO A 97 5.04 12.42 4.62
CA PRO A 97 3.83 12.63 5.39
C PRO A 97 3.32 14.06 5.20
N ILE A 98 2.00 14.21 5.09
CA ILE A 98 1.31 15.50 5.13
C ILE A 98 0.83 15.75 6.56
N TRP A 99 0.12 14.78 7.16
CA TRP A 99 -0.35 14.86 8.53
C TRP A 99 -0.62 13.47 9.11
N HIS A 100 -0.75 13.40 10.43
CA HIS A 100 -1.09 12.20 11.19
C HIS A 100 -1.95 12.60 12.39
N ILE A 101 -3.05 11.88 12.60
CA ILE A 101 -4.02 12.10 13.68
C ILE A 101 -4.11 10.80 14.47
N ARG A 102 -3.98 10.89 15.80
CA ARG A 102 -4.06 9.78 16.74
C ARG A 102 -5.06 10.10 17.84
#